data_AF-A0A832V9G5-F1
#
_entry.id   AF-A0A832V9G5-F1
#
_cell.length_a   1.000
_cell.length_b   1.000
_cell.length_c   1.000
_cell.angle_alpha   90.00
_cell.angle_beta   90.00
_cell.angle_gamma   90.00
#
_symmetry.space_group_name_H-M   'P 1'
#
loop_
_entity.id
_entity.type
_entity.pdbx_description
1 polymer ?
#
loop_
_entity_poly.entity_id
_entity_poly.type
_entity_poly.pdbx_seq_one_letter_code
_entity_poly.pdbx_strand_id
1 'polypeptide(L)'
;KYISGDVIYHIIEKFEEWREERQRQLENEKRESVVYPGRILLMRDHIFRRSGPVVAGIRVLGGRIHVGQTLIKPDGTRVGQVKSIRVGESGQQEAVQGDEVAVAISGATIGRGLEEEDVLLVDIPESHAKKLQGFDLSAVEQDIFDEIVKLHRKTDRFWGY
;
A
#
# COMPACT_ATOMS: atom_id res chain seq x y z
N LYS A 1 23.78 4.32 -18.09
CA LYS A 1 24.88 5.00 -17.36
C LYS A 1 26.17 4.61 -18.05
N TYR A 2 26.95 5.55 -18.59
CA TYR A 2 28.19 5.24 -19.31
C TYR A 2 29.31 5.08 -18.27
N ILE A 3 30.04 3.96 -18.29
CA ILE A 3 31.12 3.65 -17.35
C ILE A 3 32.39 3.48 -18.17
N SER A 4 33.37 4.36 -17.95
CA SER A 4 34.71 4.29 -18.57
C SER A 4 35.78 4.39 -17.49
N GLY A 5 36.84 3.57 -17.59
CA GLY A 5 38.03 3.62 -16.74
C GLY A 5 39.19 2.84 -17.37
N ASP A 6 40.43 3.31 -17.15
CA ASP A 6 41.67 2.81 -17.79
C ASP A 6 42.19 1.45 -17.26
N VAL A 7 41.45 0.80 -16.35
CA VAL A 7 41.87 -0.46 -15.73
C VAL A 7 40.69 -1.44 -15.69
N ILE A 8 40.83 -2.56 -16.41
CA ILE A 8 39.78 -3.56 -16.63
C ILE A 8 39.13 -4.03 -15.31
N TYR A 9 39.92 -4.21 -14.25
CA TYR A 9 39.43 -4.69 -12.94
C TYR A 9 38.41 -3.75 -12.28
N HIS A 10 38.58 -2.43 -12.41
CA HIS A 10 37.68 -1.44 -11.79
C HIS A 10 36.34 -1.29 -12.53
N ILE A 11 36.27 -1.72 -13.79
CA ILE A 11 35.02 -1.78 -14.55
C ILE A 11 34.21 -3.01 -14.11
N ILE A 12 34.89 -4.14 -13.86
CA ILE A 12 34.24 -5.38 -13.40
C ILE A 12 33.62 -5.18 -12.02
N GLU A 13 34.34 -4.59 -11.07
CA GLU A 13 33.83 -4.29 -9.72
C GLU A 13 32.59 -3.38 -9.76
N LYS A 14 32.64 -2.27 -10.52
CA LYS A 14 31.49 -1.35 -10.67
C LYS A 14 30.30 -1.98 -11.40
N PHE A 15 30.54 -2.91 -12.31
CA PHE A 15 29.48 -3.65 -13.00
C PHE A 15 28.82 -4.67 -12.07
N GLU A 16 29.60 -5.37 -11.24
CA GLU A 16 29.08 -6.29 -10.24
C GLU A 16 28.28 -5.56 -9.16
N GLU A 17 28.77 -4.43 -8.63
CA GLU A 17 28.02 -3.59 -7.68
C GLU A 17 26.69 -3.10 -8.27
N TRP A 18 26.68 -2.61 -9.51
CA TRP A 18 25.43 -2.18 -10.16
C TRP A 18 24.48 -3.36 -10.42
N ARG A 19 25.01 -4.53 -10.79
CA ARG A 19 24.22 -5.74 -11.01
C ARG A 19 23.61 -6.24 -9.70
N GLU A 20 24.35 -6.24 -8.61
CA GLU A 20 23.84 -6.61 -7.28
C GLU A 20 22.82 -5.60 -6.77
N GLU A 21 23.04 -4.30 -6.98
CA GLU A 21 22.09 -3.27 -6.58
C GLU A 21 20.80 -3.34 -7.39
N ARG A 22 20.88 -3.62 -8.71
CA ARG A 22 19.69 -3.88 -9.54
C ARG A 22 19.02 -5.20 -9.20
N GLN A 23 19.77 -6.26 -8.89
CA GLN A 23 19.23 -7.54 -8.46
C GLN A 23 18.50 -7.39 -7.13
N ARG A 24 19.08 -6.65 -6.17
CA ARG A 24 18.44 -6.34 -4.88
C ARG A 24 17.21 -5.45 -5.04
N GLN A 25 17.22 -4.50 -5.99
CA GLN A 25 16.03 -3.72 -6.34
C GLN A 25 14.93 -4.62 -6.93
N LEU A 26 15.28 -5.51 -7.87
CA LEU A 26 14.36 -6.47 -8.48
C LEU A 26 13.86 -7.53 -7.49
N GLU A 27 14.67 -7.96 -6.54
CA GLU A 27 14.30 -8.89 -5.47
C GLU A 27 13.41 -8.23 -4.42
N ASN A 28 13.62 -6.95 -4.09
CA ASN A 28 12.68 -6.16 -3.32
C ASN A 28 11.37 -5.91 -4.07
N GLU A 29 11.41 -5.70 -5.39
CA GLU A 29 10.21 -5.63 -6.24
C GLU A 29 9.49 -6.99 -6.34
N LYS A 30 10.21 -8.11 -6.17
CA LYS A 30 9.69 -9.49 -6.20
C LYS A 30 9.33 -10.07 -4.85
N ARG A 31 9.45 -9.34 -3.74
CA ARG A 31 8.78 -9.72 -2.48
C ARG A 31 7.29 -9.50 -2.68
N GLU A 32 6.63 -10.47 -3.32
CA GLU A 32 5.18 -10.58 -3.35
C GLU A 32 4.68 -10.91 -1.94
N SER A 33 4.71 -9.92 -1.04
CA SER A 33 3.82 -9.95 0.13
C SER A 33 2.42 -9.82 -0.42
N VAL A 34 1.63 -10.88 -0.31
CA VAL A 34 0.21 -10.87 -0.71
C VAL A 34 -0.45 -9.65 -0.06
N VAL A 35 -1.06 -8.81 -0.89
CA VAL A 35 -1.74 -7.61 -0.40
C VAL A 35 -3.06 -8.05 0.18
N TYR A 36 -3.15 -8.07 1.50
CA TYR A 36 -4.36 -8.45 2.21
C TYR A 36 -5.43 -7.37 2.17
N PRO A 37 -6.72 -7.74 2.24
CA PRO A 37 -7.81 -6.80 2.39
C PRO A 37 -7.68 -6.02 3.70
N GLY A 38 -7.89 -4.71 3.60
CA GLY A 38 -7.87 -3.81 4.73
C GLY A 38 -8.88 -2.69 4.54
N ARG A 39 -9.55 -2.31 5.64
CA ARG A 39 -10.48 -1.19 5.69
C ARG A 39 -10.04 -0.25 6.81
N ILE A 40 -9.86 1.02 6.49
CA ILE A 40 -9.43 2.05 7.43
C ILE A 40 -10.40 3.22 7.43
N LEU A 41 -10.50 3.90 8.56
CA LEU A 41 -11.28 5.13 8.75
C LEU A 41 -10.33 6.28 9.04
N LEU A 42 -10.44 7.39 8.32
CA LEU A 42 -9.79 8.64 8.69
C LEU A 42 -10.47 9.26 9.91
N MET A 43 -9.72 9.49 10.98
CA MET A 43 -10.27 10.09 12.18
C MET A 43 -10.42 11.60 12.02
N ARG A 44 -11.58 12.14 12.40
CA ARG A 44 -11.82 13.59 12.47
C ARG A 44 -10.85 14.24 13.46
N ASP A 45 -10.46 15.48 13.18
CA ASP A 45 -9.55 16.28 14.00
C ASP A 45 -8.13 15.70 14.18
N HIS A 46 -7.82 14.56 13.57
CA HIS A 46 -6.51 13.89 13.64
C HIS A 46 -5.72 14.07 12.34
N ILE A 47 -5.88 15.22 11.67
CA ILE A 47 -5.14 15.55 10.46
C ILE A 47 -3.98 16.47 10.80
N PHE A 48 -2.78 15.89 10.86
CA PHE A 48 -1.54 16.62 11.15
C PHE A 48 -1.01 17.36 9.93
N ARG A 49 -1.20 16.81 8.73
CA ARG A 49 -0.75 17.42 7.48
C ARG A 49 -1.73 17.16 6.35
N ARG A 50 -2.19 18.23 5.70
CA ARG A 50 -3.22 18.18 4.65
C ARG A 50 -2.68 17.88 3.23
N SER A 51 -1.39 18.08 2.97
CA SER A 51 -0.79 17.77 1.67
C SER A 51 0.73 17.53 1.72
N GLY A 52 1.21 16.70 0.80
CA GLY A 52 2.62 16.57 0.44
C GLY A 52 3.57 15.91 1.43
N PRO A 53 3.40 14.66 1.91
CA PRO A 53 2.24 13.75 1.89
C PRO A 53 1.22 14.10 2.98
N VAL A 54 0.00 13.57 2.87
CA VAL A 54 -1.01 13.69 3.94
C VAL A 54 -0.54 12.91 5.15
N VAL A 55 -0.67 13.46 6.35
CA VAL A 55 -0.43 12.74 7.61
C VAL A 55 -1.70 12.83 8.43
N ALA A 56 -2.35 11.69 8.65
CA ALA A 56 -3.62 11.61 9.36
C ALA A 56 -3.62 10.40 10.31
N GLY A 57 -4.29 10.55 11.45
CA GLY A 57 -4.66 9.45 12.31
C GLY A 57 -5.77 8.63 11.65
N ILE A 58 -5.56 7.32 11.58
CA ILE A 58 -6.55 6.38 11.08
C ILE A 58 -6.85 5.33 12.13
N ARG A 59 -8.03 4.73 12.02
CA ARG A 59 -8.41 3.52 12.75
C ARG A 59 -8.61 2.39 11.76
N VAL A 60 -7.99 1.23 12.01
CA VAL A 60 -8.19 0.05 11.18
C VAL A 60 -9.51 -0.62 11.58
N LEU A 61 -10.51 -0.54 10.70
CA LEU A 61 -11.84 -1.11 10.93
C LEU A 61 -11.85 -2.63 10.74
N GLY A 62 -11.02 -3.14 9.83
CA GLY A 62 -10.95 -4.57 9.53
C GLY A 62 -9.76 -4.92 8.65
N GLY A 63 -9.31 -6.17 8.77
CA GLY A 63 -8.15 -6.68 8.06
C GLY A 63 -6.83 -6.06 8.54
N ARG A 64 -5.91 -5.83 7.61
CA ARG A 64 -4.57 -5.31 7.90
C ARG A 64 -4.11 -4.34 6.82
N ILE A 65 -3.25 -3.41 7.21
CA ILE A 65 -2.65 -2.41 6.32
C ILE A 65 -1.13 -2.44 6.46
N HIS A 66 -0.44 -2.37 5.32
CA HIS A 66 1.02 -2.37 5.24
C HIS A 66 1.56 -1.11 4.56
N VAL A 67 2.79 -0.76 4.89
CA VAL A 67 3.53 0.28 4.16
C VAL A 67 3.72 -0.15 2.70
N GLY A 68 3.51 0.79 1.77
CA GLY A 68 3.62 0.57 0.33
C GLY A 68 2.30 0.18 -0.35
N GLN A 69 1.23 -0.09 0.41
CA GLN A 69 -0.06 -0.40 -0.18
C GLN A 69 -0.76 0.85 -0.75
N THR A 70 -1.51 0.66 -1.83
CA THR A 70 -2.35 1.69 -2.42
C THR A 70 -3.72 1.69 -1.76
N LEU A 71 -4.29 2.88 -1.56
CA LEU A 71 -5.60 3.09 -0.97
C LEU A 71 -6.58 3.62 -2.02
N ILE A 72 -7.79 3.08 -1.99
CA ILE A 72 -8.92 3.46 -2.82
C ILE A 72 -10.11 3.81 -1.92
N LYS A 73 -11.02 4.62 -2.45
CA LYS A 73 -12.32 4.86 -1.84
C LYS A 73 -13.32 3.76 -2.21
N PRO A 74 -14.41 3.59 -1.46
CA PRO A 74 -15.51 2.68 -1.80
C PRO A 74 -16.23 3.01 -3.13
N ASP A 75 -16.01 4.19 -3.70
CA ASP A 75 -16.47 4.57 -5.04
C ASP A 75 -15.52 4.11 -6.17
N GLY A 76 -14.33 3.60 -5.81
CA GLY A 76 -13.26 3.16 -6.70
C GLY A 76 -12.25 4.23 -7.10
N THR A 77 -12.37 5.43 -6.54
CA THR A 77 -11.40 6.50 -6.74
C THR A 77 -10.09 6.16 -6.02
N ARG A 78 -8.97 6.21 -6.75
CA ARG A 78 -7.62 6.06 -6.16
C ARG A 78 -7.26 7.29 -5.34
N VAL A 79 -6.87 7.08 -4.10
CA VAL A 79 -6.50 8.15 -3.16
C VAL A 79 -4.99 8.37 -3.12
N GLY A 80 -4.23 7.30 -2.98
CA GLY A 80 -2.78 7.41 -2.82
C GLY A 80 -2.13 6.14 -2.29
N GLN A 81 -0.87 6.25 -1.87
CA GLN A 81 -0.08 5.14 -1.37
C GLN A 81 0.39 5.39 0.07
N VAL A 82 0.33 4.36 0.91
CA VAL A 82 0.84 4.39 2.29
C VAL A 82 2.36 4.48 2.27
N LYS A 83 2.90 5.60 2.75
CA LYS A 83 4.35 5.85 2.81
C LYS A 83 4.98 5.40 4.12
N SER A 84 4.26 5.56 5.23
CA SER A 84 4.71 5.08 6.54
C SER A 84 3.54 4.96 7.51
N ILE A 85 3.65 4.04 8.46
CA ILE A 85 2.71 3.85 9.58
C ILE A 85 3.48 4.14 10.87
N ARG A 86 2.86 4.87 11.81
CA ARG A 86 3.47 5.24 13.10
C ARG A 86 2.50 5.06 14.25
N VAL A 87 3.02 4.54 15.37
CA VAL A 87 2.32 4.42 16.64
C VAL A 87 3.12 5.19 17.69
N GLY A 88 2.61 6.35 18.10
CA GLY A 88 3.39 7.31 18.89
C GLY A 88 4.67 7.71 18.15
N GLU A 89 5.83 7.44 18.76
CA GLU A 89 7.15 7.72 18.18
C GLU A 89 7.74 6.55 17.36
N SER A 90 7.12 5.37 17.42
CA SER A 90 7.64 4.16 16.76
C SER A 90 7.07 3.99 15.35
N GLY A 91 7.94 3.74 14.38
CA GLY A 91 7.54 3.37 13.02
C GLY A 91 7.15 1.89 12.95
N GLN A 92 5.99 1.59 12.35
CA GLN A 92 5.51 0.23 12.13
C GLN A 92 5.46 -0.10 10.64
N GLN A 93 5.61 -1.38 10.31
CA GLN A 93 5.46 -1.86 8.93
C GLN A 93 4.03 -2.29 8.62
N GLU A 94 3.26 -2.61 9.65
CA GLU A 94 1.88 -3.08 9.55
C GLU A 94 1.03 -2.49 10.68
N ALA A 95 -0.29 -2.43 10.45
CA ALA A 95 -1.29 -2.20 11.48
C ALA A 95 -2.47 -3.14 11.23
N VAL A 96 -3.06 -3.65 12.30
CA VAL A 96 -4.14 -4.65 12.28
C VAL A 96 -5.45 -4.07 12.78
N GLN A 97 -6.54 -4.81 12.59
CA GLN A 97 -7.86 -4.42 13.05
C GLN A 97 -7.86 -3.97 14.52
N GLY A 98 -8.47 -2.81 14.77
CA GLY A 98 -8.56 -2.17 16.08
C GLY A 98 -7.46 -1.16 16.37
N ASP A 99 -6.36 -1.18 15.61
CA ASP A 99 -5.26 -0.24 15.84
C ASP A 99 -5.62 1.20 15.42
N GLU A 100 -5.14 2.14 16.22
CA GLU A 100 -5.18 3.57 15.93
C GLU A 100 -3.76 4.08 15.69
N VAL A 101 -3.47 4.43 14.44
CA VAL A 101 -2.11 4.72 13.98
C VAL A 101 -2.09 5.98 13.13
N ALA A 102 -0.97 6.69 13.13
CA ALA A 102 -0.74 7.79 12.21
C ALA A 102 -0.17 7.25 10.89
N VAL A 103 -0.85 7.50 9.77
CA VAL A 103 -0.39 7.11 8.44
C VAL A 103 -0.01 8.33 7.61
N ALA A 104 1.08 8.17 6.86
CA ALA A 104 1.47 9.12 5.83
C ALA A 104 1.01 8.60 4.47
N ILE A 105 0.13 9.32 3.77
CA ILE A 105 -0.42 8.94 2.46
C ILE A 105 0.16 9.88 1.39
N SER A 106 0.90 9.32 0.45
CA SER A 106 1.45 10.03 -0.71
C SER A 106 0.45 10.06 -1.85
N GLY A 107 0.38 11.17 -2.60
CA GLY A 107 -0.55 11.34 -3.73
C GLY A 107 -1.96 11.81 -3.34
N ALA A 108 -2.29 11.79 -2.04
CA ALA A 108 -3.56 12.29 -1.52
C ALA A 108 -3.48 13.77 -1.12
N THR A 109 -4.63 14.45 -1.04
CA THR A 109 -4.77 15.80 -0.47
C THR A 109 -6.10 15.93 0.25
N ILE A 110 -6.06 16.38 1.51
CA ILE A 110 -7.26 16.59 2.32
C ILE A 110 -8.02 17.83 1.83
N GLY A 111 -9.32 17.69 1.62
CA GLY A 111 -10.21 18.72 1.04
C GLY A 111 -10.21 18.75 -0.49
N ARG A 112 -9.49 17.84 -1.16
CA ARG A 112 -9.53 17.67 -2.61
C ARG A 112 -9.53 16.18 -2.96
N GLY A 113 -10.70 15.58 -2.89
CA GLY A 113 -10.91 14.16 -3.18
C GLY A 113 -10.70 13.22 -2.00
N LEU A 114 -10.18 13.68 -0.86
CA LEU A 114 -10.13 12.96 0.42
C LEU A 114 -10.61 13.89 1.55
N GLU A 115 -11.53 13.43 2.39
CA GLU A 115 -12.13 14.19 3.49
C GLU A 115 -11.91 13.49 4.85
N GLU A 116 -12.18 14.22 5.93
CA GLU A 116 -12.24 13.64 7.27
C GLU A 116 -13.40 12.65 7.35
N GLU A 117 -13.26 11.59 8.16
CA GLU A 117 -14.26 10.52 8.31
C GLU A 117 -14.49 9.65 7.06
N ASP A 118 -13.74 9.88 5.99
CA ASP A 118 -13.73 8.98 4.85
C ASP A 118 -13.23 7.59 5.24
N VAL A 119 -13.93 6.58 4.75
CA VAL A 119 -13.49 5.18 4.79
C VAL A 119 -12.67 4.89 3.54
N LEU A 120 -11.51 4.27 3.71
CA LEU A 120 -10.65 3.82 2.62
C LEU A 120 -10.47 2.31 2.68
N LEU A 121 -10.33 1.72 1.49
CA LEU A 121 -10.04 0.30 1.27
C LEU A 121 -8.63 0.15 0.68
N VAL A 122 -7.98 -0.95 0.99
CA VAL A 122 -6.71 -1.32 0.34
C VAL A 122 -6.99 -1.77 -1.09
N ASP A 123 -6.29 -1.18 -2.07
CA ASP A 123 -6.35 -1.60 -3.47
C ASP A 123 -5.56 -2.89 -3.65
N ILE A 124 -6.29 -4.01 -3.79
CA ILE A 124 -5.70 -5.33 -4.03
C ILE A 124 -5.51 -5.48 -5.54
N PRO A 125 -4.30 -5.78 -6.05
CA PRO A 125 -4.10 -6.12 -7.46
C PRO A 125 -4.72 -7.48 -7.83
N GLU A 126 -5.11 -7.65 -9.10
CA GLU A 126 -5.73 -8.90 -9.59
C GLU A 126 -4.86 -10.14 -9.29
N SER A 127 -3.55 -10.02 -9.49
CA SER A 127 -2.57 -11.08 -9.24
C SER A 127 -2.60 -11.56 -7.78
N HIS A 128 -2.88 -10.66 -6.84
CA HIS A 128 -2.97 -10.97 -5.41
C HIS A 128 -4.37 -11.45 -5.04
N ALA A 129 -5.42 -10.92 -5.66
CA ALA A 129 -6.78 -11.38 -5.46
C ALA A 129 -6.95 -12.87 -5.80
N LYS A 130 -6.34 -13.34 -6.89
CA LYS A 130 -6.31 -14.76 -7.25
C LYS A 130 -5.61 -15.62 -6.20
N LYS A 131 -4.50 -15.13 -5.64
CA LYS A 131 -3.78 -15.84 -4.58
C LYS A 131 -4.61 -15.91 -3.29
N LEU A 132 -5.29 -14.82 -2.93
CA LEU A 132 -6.11 -14.72 -1.71
C LEU A 132 -7.28 -15.71 -1.66
N GLN A 133 -7.81 -16.16 -2.81
CA GLN A 133 -8.86 -17.19 -2.86
C GLN A 133 -8.44 -18.52 -2.21
N GLY A 134 -7.13 -18.78 -2.10
CA GLY A 134 -6.59 -19.98 -1.43
C GLY A 134 -6.20 -19.78 0.03
N PHE A 135 -6.39 -18.58 0.61
CA PHE A 135 -6.05 -18.29 2.01
C PHE A 135 -7.30 -18.35 2.89
N ASP A 136 -7.13 -18.80 4.14
CA ASP A 136 -8.16 -18.67 5.17
C ASP A 136 -8.22 -17.20 5.65
N LEU A 137 -9.16 -16.45 5.07
CA LEU A 137 -9.48 -15.09 5.51
C LEU A 137 -10.48 -15.12 6.66
N SER A 138 -10.32 -14.22 7.62
CA SER A 138 -11.35 -13.99 8.64
C SER A 138 -12.66 -13.52 7.98
N ALA A 139 -13.80 -13.70 8.65
CA ALA A 139 -15.10 -13.27 8.11
C ALA A 139 -15.13 -11.77 7.75
N VAL A 140 -14.39 -10.94 8.49
CA VAL A 140 -14.26 -9.50 8.22
C VAL A 140 -13.38 -9.23 7.00
N GLU A 141 -12.24 -9.93 6.90
CA GLU A 141 -11.36 -9.83 5.72
C GLU A 141 -12.08 -10.31 4.44
N GLN A 142 -12.88 -11.36 4.54
CA GLN A 142 -13.66 -11.88 3.41
C GLN A 142 -14.72 -10.88 2.94
N ASP A 143 -15.44 -10.22 3.86
CA ASP A 143 -16.42 -9.17 3.51
C ASP A 143 -15.74 -8.01 2.77
N ILE A 144 -14.60 -7.54 3.29
CA ILE A 144 -13.81 -6.47 2.67
C ILE A 144 -13.30 -6.93 1.29
N PHE A 145 -12.83 -8.16 1.17
CA PHE A 145 -12.36 -8.72 -0.09
C PHE A 145 -13.49 -8.78 -1.13
N ASP A 146 -14.66 -9.28 -0.76
CA ASP A 146 -15.83 -9.35 -1.65
C ASP A 146 -16.30 -7.95 -2.09
N GLU A 147 -16.21 -6.95 -1.21
CA GLU A 147 -16.46 -5.55 -1.55
C GLU A 147 -15.46 -5.04 -2.60
N ILE A 148 -14.16 -5.27 -2.40
CA ILE A 148 -13.10 -4.87 -3.33
C ILE A 148 -13.28 -5.56 -4.70
N VAL A 149 -13.60 -6.86 -4.70
CA VAL A 149 -13.90 -7.61 -5.94
C VAL A 149 -15.10 -7.01 -6.67
N LYS A 150 -16.19 -6.70 -5.96
CA LYS A 150 -17.37 -6.04 -6.56
C LYS A 150 -17.04 -4.69 -7.15
N LEU A 151 -16.18 -3.92 -6.47
CA LEU A 151 -15.75 -2.60 -6.91
C LEU A 151 -14.93 -2.69 -8.21
N HIS A 152 -13.92 -3.56 -8.27
CA HIS A 152 -13.14 -3.76 -9.49
C HIS A 152 -13.97 -4.33 -10.64
N ARG A 153 -14.93 -5.22 -10.35
CA ARG A 153 -15.84 -5.77 -11.37
C ARG A 153 -16.78 -4.76 -12.03
N LYS A 154 -17.02 -3.59 -11.41
CA LYS A 154 -17.75 -2.49 -12.05
C LYS A 154 -16.95 -1.85 -13.18
N THR A 155 -15.62 -1.85 -13.07
CA THR A 155 -14.71 -1.27 -14.06
C THR A 155 -14.23 -2.31 -15.07
N ASP A 156 -13.95 -3.54 -14.60
CA ASP A 156 -13.53 -4.66 -15.44
C ASP A 156 -14.27 -5.96 -15.06
N ARG A 157 -15.15 -6.42 -15.94
CA ARG A 157 -16.03 -7.58 -15.72
C ARG A 157 -15.26 -8.89 -15.48
N PHE A 158 -14.00 -8.99 -15.89
CA PHE A 158 -13.18 -10.21 -15.76
C PHE A 158 -12.22 -10.17 -14.57
N TRP A 159 -12.29 -9.13 -13.73
CA TRP A 159 -11.37 -8.97 -12.62
C TRP A 159 -11.53 -10.08 -11.56
N GLY A 160 -10.41 -10.75 -11.25
CA GLY A 160 -10.32 -11.80 -10.23
C GLY A 160 -10.77 -13.20 -10.69
N TYR A 161 -10.86 -13.46 -12.01
CA TYR A 161 -11.16 -14.76 -12.62
C TYR A 161 -9.92 -15.44 -13.21
#